data_AF-A0A3C0GAW3-F1
#
_entry.id   AF-A0A3C0GAW3-F1
#
_cell.length_a   1.000
_cell.length_b   1.000
_cell.length_c   1.000
_cell.angle_alpha   90.00
_cell.angle_beta   90.00
_cell.angle_gamma   90.00
#
_symmetry.space_group_name_H-M   'P 1'
#
loop_
_entity.id
_entity.type
_entity.pdbx_description
1 polymer ?
#
loop_
_entity_poly.entity_id
_entity_poly.type
_entity_poly.pdbx_seq_one_letter_code
_entity_poly.pdbx_strand_id
1 'polypeptide(L)'
;MSRKNHWVKDVEEMLKNQALSSTEIAFRLKNKYRHSPHARKVTLVLRGLRTQFKEMNKVSVSSSLSRESHQVCLWGLRGYSYEESHPHTSV
;
A
#
# COMPACT_ATOMS: atom_id res chain seq x y z
N MET A 1 7.92 -1.08 24.51
CA MET A 1 7.58 -1.75 23.24
C MET A 1 8.17 -0.97 22.08
N SER A 2 8.90 -1.63 21.18
CA SER A 2 9.63 -0.98 20.08
C SER A 2 8.66 -0.22 19.16
N ARG A 3 8.88 1.09 18.93
CA ARG A 3 8.11 1.97 18.03
C ARG A 3 8.25 1.60 16.54
N LYS A 4 8.43 0.32 16.23
CA LYS A 4 8.65 -0.15 14.86
C LYS A 4 7.35 -0.01 14.08
N ASN A 5 7.44 0.61 12.91
CA ASN A 5 6.36 0.76 11.94
C ASN A 5 5.09 1.46 12.47
N HIS A 6 5.24 2.54 13.24
CA HIS A 6 4.13 3.38 13.69
C HIS A 6 3.20 3.85 12.55
N TRP A 7 3.72 3.91 11.32
CA TRP A 7 2.99 4.25 10.10
C TRP A 7 1.92 3.20 9.70
N VAL A 8 1.96 1.97 10.24
CA VAL A 8 1.01 0.90 9.84
C VAL A 8 -0.44 1.28 10.14
N LYS A 9 -0.69 1.97 11.27
CA LYS A 9 -2.03 2.45 11.61
C LYS A 9 -2.56 3.45 10.60
N ASP A 10 -1.70 4.32 10.08
CA ASP A 10 -2.12 5.26 9.03
C ASP A 10 -2.42 4.54 7.73
N VAL A 11 -1.66 3.50 7.40
CA VAL A 11 -1.94 2.68 6.22
C VAL A 11 -3.27 1.97 6.36
N GLU A 12 -3.59 1.46 7.54
CA GLU A 12 -4.91 0.91 7.82
C GLU A 12 -6.02 1.94 7.55
N GLU A 13 -5.91 3.15 8.10
CA GLU A 13 -6.89 4.22 7.83
C GLU A 13 -6.98 4.61 6.35
N MET A 14 -5.85 4.65 5.63
CA MET A 14 -5.85 4.90 4.18
C MET A 14 -6.62 3.80 3.44
N LEU A 15 -6.39 2.54 3.81
CA LEU A 15 -6.97 1.38 3.16
C LEU A 15 -8.45 1.16 3.50
N LYS A 16 -8.98 1.77 4.56
CA LYS A 16 -10.44 1.79 4.80
C LYS A 16 -11.19 2.54 3.70
N ASN A 17 -10.54 3.49 3.03
CA ASN A 17 -11.16 4.34 2.01
C ASN A 17 -10.92 3.84 0.59
N GLN A 18 -9.72 3.31 0.30
CA GLN A 18 -9.35 2.84 -1.04
C GLN A 18 -8.21 1.84 -0.98
N ALA A 19 -8.18 0.86 -1.88
CA ALA A 19 -7.02 -0.01 -2.03
C ALA A 19 -5.86 0.77 -2.66
N LEU A 20 -4.64 0.52 -2.18
CA LEU A 20 -3.45 1.27 -2.60
C LEU A 20 -2.29 0.36 -2.94
N SER A 21 -1.54 0.71 -3.97
CA SER A 21 -0.28 0.05 -4.27
C SER A 21 0.79 0.34 -3.22
N SER A 22 1.77 -0.56 -3.09
CA SER A 22 2.91 -0.32 -2.18
C SER A 22 3.67 0.98 -2.48
N THR A 23 3.65 1.45 -3.73
CA THR A 23 4.26 2.70 -4.18
C THR A 23 3.44 3.92 -3.76
N GLU A 24 2.11 3.88 -3.92
CA GLU A 24 1.23 4.97 -3.46
C GLU A 24 1.26 5.10 -1.94
N ILE A 25 1.25 3.97 -1.22
CA ILE A 25 1.39 3.97 0.24
C ILE A 25 2.71 4.65 0.64
N ALA A 26 3.84 4.22 0.05
CA ALA A 26 5.13 4.82 0.35
C ALA A 26 5.18 6.32 0.02
N PHE A 27 4.57 6.74 -1.10
CA PHE A 27 4.46 8.14 -1.48
C PHE A 27 3.65 8.97 -0.47
N ARG A 28 2.46 8.50 -0.08
CA ARG A 28 1.62 9.18 0.92
C ARG A 28 2.32 9.26 2.28
N LEU A 29 3.02 8.20 2.69
CA LEU A 29 3.79 8.18 3.93
C LEU A 29 4.99 9.14 3.89
N LYS A 30 5.61 9.36 2.72
CA LYS A 30 6.72 10.32 2.56
C LYS A 30 6.32 11.75 2.92
N ASN A 31 5.07 12.12 2.66
CA ASN A 31 4.56 13.45 3.00
C ASN A 31 4.27 13.61 4.51
N LYS A 32 4.07 12.50 5.24
CA LYS A 32 3.73 12.51 6.67
C LYS A 32 4.93 12.24 7.59
N TYR A 33 5.95 11.54 7.09
CA TYR A 33 7.06 11.04 7.90
C TYR A 33 8.43 11.40 7.34
N ARG A 34 9.29 11.99 8.18
CA ARG A 34 10.69 12.30 7.83
C ARG A 34 11.48 11.06 7.42
N HIS A 35 11.24 9.92 8.07
CA HIS A 35 11.84 8.62 7.74
C HIS A 35 10.77 7.63 7.29
N SER A 36 10.18 7.90 6.13
CA SER A 36 9.15 7.07 5.52
C SER A 36 9.70 5.75 4.95
N PRO A 37 8.92 4.66 4.99
CA PRO A 37 9.32 3.40 4.39
C PRO A 37 9.26 3.46 2.86
N HIS A 38 10.24 2.89 2.17
CA HIS A 38 10.14 2.61 0.74
C HIS A 38 9.12 1.49 0.46
N ALA A 39 8.61 1.43 -0.77
CA ALA A 39 7.59 0.47 -1.21
C ALA A 39 7.93 -0.99 -0.85
N ARG A 40 9.19 -1.43 -1.03
CA ARG A 40 9.63 -2.78 -0.66
C ARG A 40 9.46 -3.08 0.83
N LYS A 41 9.75 -2.11 1.70
CA LYS A 41 9.55 -2.24 3.15
C LYS A 41 8.06 -2.29 3.50
N VAL A 42 7.24 -1.48 2.83
CA VAL A 42 5.76 -1.54 2.96
C VAL A 42 5.28 -2.95 2.65
N THR A 43 5.61 -3.48 1.47
CA THR A 43 5.22 -4.84 1.05
C THR A 43 5.63 -5.90 2.07
N LEU A 44 6.88 -5.88 2.55
CA LEU A 44 7.36 -6.87 3.52
C LEU A 44 6.61 -6.80 4.86
N VAL A 45 6.32 -5.60 5.34
CA VAL A 45 5.60 -5.41 6.61
C VAL A 45 4.14 -5.83 6.47
N LEU A 46 3.45 -5.40 5.42
CA LEU A 46 2.05 -5.78 5.19
C LEU A 46 1.90 -7.29 4.97
N ARG A 47 2.84 -7.93 4.26
CA ARG A 47 2.91 -9.41 4.14
C ARG A 47 3.12 -10.13 5.45
N GLY A 48 3.75 -9.49 6.44
CA GLY A 48 3.89 -10.03 7.79
C GLY A 48 2.62 -9.92 8.63
N LEU A 49 1.71 -9.02 8.27
CA LEU A 49 0.46 -8.71 8.97
C LEU A 49 -0.76 -9.26 8.21
N ARG A 50 -0.68 -10.52 7.76
CA ARG A 50 -1.70 -11.16 6.89
C ARG A 50 -3.09 -11.27 7.52
N THR A 51 -3.20 -11.15 8.84
CA THR A 51 -4.48 -11.17 9.56
C THR A 51 -5.27 -9.88 9.34
N GLN A 52 -4.60 -8.77 9.02
CA GLN A 52 -5.21 -7.45 8.82
C GLN A 52 -5.23 -7.07 7.34
N PHE A 53 -4.12 -7.29 6.65
CA PHE A 53 -3.94 -6.86 5.26
C PHE A 53 -4.07 -8.04 4.30
N LYS A 54 -4.61 -7.78 3.11
CA LYS A 54 -4.64 -8.71 1.99
C LYS A 54 -3.87 -8.13 0.80
N GLU A 55 -3.04 -8.98 0.20
CA GLU A 55 -2.48 -8.71 -1.12
C GLU A 55 -3.56 -9.01 -2.15
N MET A 56 -3.88 -8.01 -2.98
CA MET A 56 -4.82 -8.15 -4.09
C MET A 56 -4.04 -8.42 -5.38
N ASN A 57 -4.54 -7.94 -6.51
CA ASN A 57 -3.86 -8.06 -7.80
C ASN A 57 -2.59 -7.21 -7.86
N LYS A 58 -1.75 -7.50 -8.85
CA LYS A 58 -0.65 -6.60 -9.20
C LYS A 58 -1.15 -5.54 -10.16
N VAL A 59 -0.80 -4.29 -9.89
CA VAL A 59 -1.08 -3.15 -10.77
C VAL A 59 0.20 -2.71 -11.48
N SER A 60 0.06 -2.33 -12.73
CA SER A 60 1.14 -1.79 -13.54
C SER A 60 1.30 -0.30 -13.26
N VAL A 61 2.49 0.11 -12.83
CA VAL A 61 2.83 1.53 -12.64
C VAL A 61 3.79 1.94 -13.74
N SER A 62 3.48 3.04 -14.42
CA SER A 62 4.40 3.66 -15.37
C SER A 62 5.52 4.35 -14.60
N SER A 63 6.76 4.09 -15.01
CA SER A 63 7.94 4.80 -14.53
C SER A 63 8.39 5.75 -15.62
N SER A 64 8.68 7.02 -15.29
CA SER A 64 9.21 7.99 -16.24
C SER A 64 10.63 7.64 -16.72
N LEU A 65 11.33 6.74 -16.03
CA LEU A 65 12.72 6.37 -16.27
C LEU A 65 12.90 5.04 -17.02
N SER A 66 11.81 4.29 -17.27
CA SER A 66 11.85 3.01 -17.96
C SER A 66 10.72 2.92 -18.99
N ARG A 67 11.02 2.37 -20.18
CA ARG A 67 10.00 2.01 -21.17
C ARG A 67 9.08 0.88 -20.68
N GLU A 68 9.43 0.21 -19.59
CA GLU A 68 8.68 -0.91 -19.03
C GLU A 68 7.89 -0.51 -17.77
N SER A 69 6.61 -0.85 -17.80
CA SER A 69 5.69 -0.79 -16.68
C SER A 69 6.14 -1.76 -15.58
N HIS A 70 6.29 -1.26 -14.35
CA HIS A 70 6.65 -2.08 -13.21
C HIS A 70 5.39 -2.62 -12.55
N GLN A 71 5.34 -3.93 -12.29
CA GLN A 71 4.24 -4.51 -11.53
C GLN A 71 4.48 -4.36 -10.02
N VAL A 72 3.51 -3.79 -9.33
CA VAL A 72 3.52 -3.63 -7.87
C VAL A 72 2.28 -4.26 -7.26
N CYS A 73 2.39 -4.72 -6.01
CA CYS A 73 1.28 -5.30 -5.29
C CYS A 73 0.27 -4.22 -4.88
N LEU A 74 -1.01 -4.45 -5.19
CA LEU A 74 -2.14 -3.70 -4.62
C LEU A 74 -2.50 -4.28 -3.25
N TRP A 75 -2.78 -3.40 -2.29
CA TRP A 75 -3.07 -3.77 -0.92
C TRP A 75 -4.46 -3.29 -0.51
N GLY A 76 -5.15 -4.11 0.28
CA GLY A 76 -6.39 -3.76 0.93
C GLY A 76 -6.48 -4.36 2.34
N LEU A 77 -7.56 -4.06 3.04
CA LEU A 77 -7.89 -4.64 4.34
C LEU A 77 -8.70 -5.93 4.18
N ARG A 78 -8.52 -6.87 5.10
CA ARG A 78 -9.43 -8.00 5.24
C ARG A 78 -10.79 -7.49 5.74
N GLY A 79 -11.86 -8.06 5.19
CA GLY A 79 -13.24 -7.64 5.48
C GLY A 79 -13.73 -6.45 4.64
N TYR A 80 -12.85 -5.79 3.87
CA TYR A 80 -13.23 -4.71 2.96
C TYR A 80 -13.29 -5.19 1.51
N SER A 81 -14.24 -4.65 0.76
CA SER A 81 -14.36 -4.82 -0.69
C SER A 81 -13.93 -3.53 -1.38
N TYR A 82 -13.41 -3.65 -2.59
CA TYR A 82 -12.90 -2.51 -3.35
C TYR A 82 -13.31 -2.64 -4.81
N GLU A 83 -13.52 -1.51 -5.46
CA GLU A 83 -13.76 -1.44 -6.90
C GLU A 83 -12.56 -1.98 -7.70
N GLU A 84 -12.84 -2.66 -8.82
CA GLU A 84 -11.80 -3.21 -9.69
C GLU A 84 -11.06 -2.13 -10.48
N SER A 85 -11.74 -1.02 -10.79
CA SER A 85 -11.16 0.12 -11.48
C SER A 85 -10.46 1.06 -10.53
N HIS A 86 -9.31 1.62 -10.95
CA HIS A 86 -8.69 2.74 -10.23
C HIS A 86 -9.72 3.88 -10.09
N PRO A 87 -9.89 4.49 -8.90
CA PRO A 87 -8.99 4.50 -7.74
C PRO A 87 -9.16 3.37 -6.71
N HIS A 88 -9.89 2.30 -7.04
CA HIS A 88 -10.14 1.15 -6.15
C HIS A 88 -10.80 1.55 -4.83
N THR A 89 -11.86 2.36 -4.90
CA THR A 89 -12.60 2.86 -3.74
C THR A 89 -13.21 1.70 -2.96
N SER A 90 -13.30 1.82 -1.63
CA SER A 90 -13.98 0.81 -0.81
C SER A 90 -15.49 0.82 -1.07
N VAL A 91 -16.08 -0.37 -1.18
CA VAL A 91 -17.53 -0.60 -1.35
C VAL A 91 -18.15 -1.08 -0.05
#